data_AF-A0A4P7HBX6-F1
#
_entry.id   AF-A0A4P7HBX6-F1
#
_cell.length_a   1.000
_cell.length_b   1.000
_cell.length_c   1.000
_cell.angle_alpha   90.00
_cell.angle_beta   90.00
_cell.angle_gamma   90.00
#
_symmetry.space_group_name_H-M   'P 1'
#
loop_
_entity.id
_entity.type
_entity.pdbx_description
1 polymer ?
#
loop_
_entity_poly.entity_id
_entity_poly.type
_entity_poly.pdbx_seq_one_letter_code
_entity_poly.pdbx_strand_id
1 'polypeptide(L)'
;MEITVRQAGARDRGAVIEAYSIASPDEVVTEWVLDGYPVEEFSPQYVPGLIDRALSDDQIWLAGTGSEIWAVSIWQRVESVARFEAEAVEARAMAASAPDVRPLQRVAVLTDLLASSHPREFPHWYLQVIVTVPQHRGKGAGGAILADRTKAASSAGLPAYLEASTERSARLYTRNGFAATGTTHDLPENGPTIRPMWFRG
;
A
#
# COMPACT_ATOMS: atom_id res chain seq x y z
N MET A 1 19.77 18.76 3.32
CA MET A 1 19.45 17.61 4.18
C MET A 1 19.36 16.40 3.28
N GLU A 2 20.11 15.34 3.59
CA GLU A 2 20.14 14.10 2.80
C GLU A 2 19.03 13.16 3.28
N ILE A 3 18.22 12.64 2.35
CA ILE A 3 17.17 11.66 2.66
C ILE A 3 17.82 10.30 2.78
N THR A 4 17.58 9.61 3.89
CA THR A 4 18.00 8.23 4.09
C THR A 4 16.81 7.28 3.95
N VAL A 5 17.09 6.05 3.50
CA VAL A 5 16.12 4.97 3.40
C VAL A 5 16.58 3.85 4.33
N ARG A 6 15.66 3.31 5.14
CA ARG A 6 15.95 2.17 6.03
C ARG A 6 14.71 1.30 6.22
N GLN A 7 14.94 0.05 6.56
CA GLN A 7 13.88 -0.83 7.02
C GLN A 7 13.49 -0.49 8.46
N ALA A 8 12.19 -0.54 8.76
CA ALA A 8 11.68 -0.43 10.12
C ALA A 8 11.81 -1.77 10.86
N GLY A 9 12.07 -1.71 12.16
CA GLY A 9 12.01 -2.87 13.05
C GLY A 9 10.97 -2.70 14.15
N ALA A 10 10.81 -3.70 15.03
CA ALA A 10 9.82 -3.69 16.10
C ALA A 10 9.88 -2.43 17.01
N ARG A 11 11.07 -1.83 17.19
CA ARG A 11 11.25 -0.60 17.98
C ARG A 11 10.63 0.64 17.33
N ASP A 12 10.41 0.61 16.00
CA ASP A 12 9.84 1.72 15.25
C ASP A 12 8.30 1.75 15.30
N ARG A 13 7.65 0.70 15.85
CA ARG A 13 6.19 0.50 15.83
C ARG A 13 5.39 1.78 16.12
N GLY A 14 5.68 2.45 17.24
CA GLY A 14 4.95 3.66 17.64
C GLY A 14 5.10 4.80 16.62
N ALA A 15 6.34 5.06 16.18
CA ALA A 15 6.64 6.13 15.23
C ALA A 15 6.06 5.84 13.84
N VAL A 16 6.02 4.57 13.42
CA VAL A 16 5.42 4.17 12.14
C VAL A 16 3.89 4.34 12.19
N ILE A 17 3.23 3.94 13.28
CA ILE A 17 1.78 4.15 13.45
C ILE A 17 1.46 5.64 13.38
N GLU A 18 2.20 6.48 14.08
CA GLU A 18 2.00 7.94 14.07
C GLU A 18 2.17 8.51 12.66
N ALA A 19 3.30 8.25 12.00
CA ALA A 19 3.57 8.75 10.66
C ALA A 19 2.56 8.25 9.62
N TYR A 20 2.17 6.97 9.68
CA TYR A 20 1.18 6.40 8.78
C TYR A 20 -0.21 7.02 8.99
N SER A 21 -0.62 7.22 10.25
CA SER A 21 -1.91 7.83 10.59
C SER A 21 -2.01 9.28 10.09
N ILE A 22 -0.90 10.01 10.06
CA ILE A 22 -0.83 11.36 9.49
C ILE A 22 -0.82 11.33 7.95
N ALA A 23 -0.20 10.31 7.35
CA ALA A 23 0.10 10.27 5.92
C ALA A 23 -0.97 9.61 5.03
N SER A 24 -1.86 8.80 5.61
CA SER A 24 -2.85 7.97 4.90
C SER A 24 -4.28 8.52 4.73
N PRO A 25 -4.79 9.49 5.52
CA PRO A 25 -6.20 9.90 5.42
C PRO A 25 -6.65 10.41 4.03
N ASP A 26 -5.75 11.00 3.25
CA ASP A 26 -6.00 11.49 1.90
C ASP A 26 -5.41 10.58 0.80
N GLU A 27 -5.08 9.34 1.16
CA GLU A 27 -4.87 8.29 0.18
C GLU A 27 -6.23 7.92 -0.42
N VAL A 28 -6.35 7.98 -1.75
CA VAL A 28 -7.65 7.98 -2.45
C VAL A 28 -8.45 6.69 -2.30
N VAL A 29 -7.80 5.53 -2.09
CA VAL A 29 -8.51 4.28 -1.81
C VAL A 29 -9.07 4.31 -0.40
N THR A 30 -8.31 4.81 0.57
CA THR A 30 -8.72 5.01 1.96
C THR A 30 -9.87 6.02 2.04
N GLU A 31 -9.76 7.16 1.35
CA GLU A 31 -10.81 8.16 1.23
C GLU A 31 -12.08 7.57 0.62
N TRP A 32 -11.94 6.78 -0.46
CA TRP A 32 -13.09 6.08 -1.06
C TRP A 32 -13.70 5.04 -0.11
N VAL A 33 -12.91 4.24 0.60
CA VAL A 33 -13.46 3.26 1.57
C VAL A 33 -14.29 3.98 2.64
N LEU A 34 -13.77 5.10 3.15
CA LEU A 34 -14.35 5.84 4.27
C LEU A 34 -15.37 6.90 3.85
N ASP A 35 -15.58 7.15 2.56
CA ASP A 35 -16.48 8.19 2.08
C ASP A 35 -17.90 8.05 2.67
N GLY A 36 -18.33 9.08 3.38
CA GLY A 36 -19.60 9.13 4.12
C GLY A 36 -19.62 8.39 5.46
N TYR A 37 -18.46 7.97 5.98
CA TYR A 37 -18.32 7.27 7.25
C TYR A 37 -17.29 7.98 8.16
N PRO A 38 -17.62 8.30 9.42
CA PRO A 38 -16.67 8.93 10.34
C PRO A 38 -15.49 7.97 10.61
N VAL A 39 -14.27 8.47 10.36
CA VAL A 39 -13.03 7.69 10.46
C VAL A 39 -12.85 7.09 11.85
N GLU A 40 -13.28 7.83 12.88
CA GLU A 40 -13.20 7.44 14.29
C GLU A 40 -14.07 6.22 14.62
N GLU A 41 -15.14 5.99 13.85
CA GLU A 41 -16.07 4.87 14.05
C GLU A 41 -15.65 3.61 13.28
N PHE A 42 -14.83 3.73 12.23
CA PHE A 42 -14.52 2.59 11.36
C PHE A 42 -13.65 1.54 12.06
N SER A 43 -12.49 1.94 12.58
CA SER A 43 -11.70 1.10 13.49
C SER A 43 -10.43 1.84 13.97
N PRO A 44 -10.32 2.17 15.27
CA PRO A 44 -9.08 2.72 15.82
C PRO A 44 -7.91 1.72 15.78
N GLN A 45 -8.20 0.44 15.54
CA GLN A 45 -7.20 -0.63 15.49
C GLN A 45 -6.72 -0.94 14.07
N TYR A 46 -7.31 -0.34 13.03
CA TYR A 46 -6.93 -0.63 11.64
C TYR A 46 -5.45 -0.34 11.37
N VAL A 47 -4.99 0.89 11.65
CA VAL A 47 -3.59 1.26 11.44
C VAL A 47 -2.64 0.47 12.35
N PRO A 48 -2.85 0.37 13.68
CA PRO A 48 -2.02 -0.48 14.53
C PRO A 48 -1.91 -1.94 14.04
N GLY A 49 -3.03 -2.56 13.67
CA GLY A 49 -3.07 -3.92 13.17
C GLY A 49 -2.36 -4.11 11.83
N LEU A 50 -2.49 -3.14 10.91
CA LEU A 50 -1.74 -3.12 9.66
C LEU A 50 -0.23 -3.07 9.90
N ILE A 51 0.22 -2.17 10.78
CA ILE A 51 1.65 -2.02 11.09
C ILE A 51 2.18 -3.24 11.84
N ASP A 52 1.43 -3.81 12.77
CA ASP A 52 1.84 -5.02 13.51
C ASP A 52 2.01 -6.22 12.60
N ARG A 53 1.05 -6.46 11.70
CA ARG A 53 1.16 -7.50 10.68
C ARG A 53 2.36 -7.25 9.78
N ALA A 54 2.54 -6.02 9.31
CA ALA A 54 3.63 -5.70 8.40
C ALA A 54 5.02 -5.78 9.04
N LEU A 55 5.14 -5.54 10.36
CA LEU A 55 6.38 -5.75 11.11
C LEU A 55 6.68 -7.24 11.37
N SER A 56 5.64 -8.09 11.41
CA SER A 56 5.76 -9.52 11.63
C SER A 56 6.08 -10.27 10.33
N ASP A 57 5.30 -10.01 9.28
CA ASP A 57 5.21 -10.89 8.12
C ASP A 57 5.75 -10.25 6.83
N ASP A 58 5.88 -8.92 6.81
CA ASP A 58 6.23 -8.13 5.62
C ASP A 58 7.48 -7.26 5.86
N GLN A 59 7.72 -6.29 4.97
CA GLN A 59 8.78 -5.30 5.12
C GLN A 59 8.21 -3.88 5.12
N ILE A 60 8.48 -3.14 6.19
CA ILE A 60 8.20 -1.70 6.23
C ILE A 60 9.48 -0.94 5.90
N TRP A 61 9.43 -0.07 4.89
CA TRP A 61 10.52 0.81 4.51
C TRP A 61 10.17 2.26 4.77
N LEU A 62 11.11 2.97 5.40
CA LEU A 62 10.97 4.36 5.84
C LEU A 62 11.95 5.24 5.07
N ALA A 63 11.53 6.46 4.77
CA ALA A 63 12.42 7.50 4.30
C ALA A 63 12.19 8.81 5.04
N GLY A 64 13.28 9.56 5.26
CA GLY A 64 13.24 10.85 5.95
C GLY A 64 14.64 11.36 6.25
N THR A 65 14.76 12.23 7.24
CA THR A 65 16.03 12.86 7.62
C THR A 65 16.26 12.72 9.11
N GLY A 66 17.45 12.23 9.50
CA GLY A 66 17.72 11.93 10.91
C GLY A 66 16.74 10.88 11.45
N SER A 67 15.99 11.25 12.49
CA SER A 67 14.95 10.39 13.10
C SER A 67 13.54 10.64 12.54
N GLU A 68 13.34 11.66 11.71
CA GLU A 68 12.01 11.97 11.16
C GLU A 68 11.60 10.94 10.12
N ILE A 69 10.32 10.53 10.16
CA ILE A 69 9.71 9.67 9.16
C ILE A 69 8.89 10.56 8.23
N TRP A 70 9.33 10.69 6.98
CA TRP A 70 8.64 11.49 5.96
C TRP A 70 7.74 10.61 5.09
N ALA A 71 8.14 9.37 4.83
CA ALA A 71 7.37 8.40 4.07
C ALA A 71 7.48 7.00 4.66
N VAL A 72 6.40 6.22 4.47
CA VAL A 72 6.27 4.82 4.89
C VAL A 72 5.81 4.01 3.68
N SER A 73 6.36 2.82 3.50
CA SER A 73 5.85 1.86 2.53
C SER A 73 5.85 0.44 3.10
N ILE A 74 4.91 -0.39 2.67
CA ILE A 74 4.79 -1.79 3.06
C ILE A 74 4.98 -2.66 1.81
N TRP A 75 5.93 -3.59 1.91
CA TRP A 75 6.33 -4.49 0.83
C TRP A 75 6.16 -5.93 1.26
N GLN A 76 5.44 -6.71 0.47
CA GLN A 76 5.18 -8.13 0.72
C GLN A 76 6.00 -8.96 -0.27
N ARG A 77 6.50 -10.12 0.17
CA ARG A 77 7.02 -11.13 -0.76
C ARG A 77 5.87 -12.06 -1.14
N VAL A 78 5.50 -12.08 -2.41
CA VAL A 78 4.38 -12.87 -2.90
C VAL A 78 4.90 -14.15 -3.55
N GLU A 79 4.50 -15.29 -2.99
CA GLU A 79 4.83 -16.63 -3.51
C GLU A 79 3.59 -17.40 -3.98
N SER A 80 2.39 -16.94 -3.60
CA SER A 80 1.10 -17.44 -4.08
C SER A 80 0.01 -16.37 -3.85
N VAL A 81 -1.17 -16.56 -4.44
CA VAL A 81 -2.34 -15.71 -4.19
C VAL A 81 -3.12 -16.06 -2.91
N ALA A 82 -2.73 -17.09 -2.17
CA ALA A 82 -3.51 -17.62 -1.05
C ALA A 82 -3.81 -16.58 0.04
N ARG A 83 -2.87 -15.67 0.31
CA ARG A 83 -3.08 -14.55 1.26
C ARG A 83 -4.23 -13.65 0.80
N PHE A 84 -4.21 -13.22 -0.46
CA PHE A 84 -5.24 -12.34 -1.01
C PHE A 84 -6.61 -13.03 -1.03
N GLU A 85 -6.65 -14.32 -1.39
CA GLU A 85 -7.88 -15.11 -1.37
C GLU A 85 -8.46 -15.24 0.05
N ALA A 86 -7.61 -15.47 1.06
CA ALA A 86 -8.01 -15.54 2.45
C ALA A 86 -8.52 -14.19 2.97
N GLU A 87 -7.80 -13.10 2.69
CA GLU A 87 -8.19 -11.73 3.04
C GLU A 87 -9.54 -11.36 2.40
N ALA A 88 -9.78 -11.76 1.14
CA ALA A 88 -11.04 -11.52 0.46
C ALA A 88 -12.22 -12.32 1.06
N VAL A 89 -11.98 -13.57 1.48
CA VAL A 89 -12.98 -14.38 2.20
C VAL A 89 -13.33 -13.74 3.55
N GLU A 90 -12.33 -13.30 4.32
CA GLU A 90 -12.53 -12.64 5.61
C GLU A 90 -13.31 -11.32 5.43
N ALA A 91 -12.91 -10.49 4.48
CA ALA A 91 -13.57 -9.22 4.20
C ALA A 91 -15.05 -9.42 3.79
N ARG A 92 -15.34 -10.42 2.94
CA ARG A 92 -16.72 -10.80 2.60
C ARG A 92 -17.52 -11.24 3.82
N ALA A 93 -16.93 -12.03 4.71
CA ALA A 93 -17.60 -12.48 5.93
C ALA A 93 -17.91 -11.30 6.87
N MET A 94 -16.97 -10.36 7.05
CA MET A 94 -17.18 -9.14 7.83
C MET A 94 -18.29 -8.28 7.22
N ALA A 95 -18.24 -8.06 5.90
CA ALA A 95 -19.25 -7.31 5.17
C ALA A 95 -20.65 -7.94 5.31
N ALA A 96 -20.76 -9.27 5.21
CA ALA A 96 -22.03 -9.97 5.40
C ALA A 96 -22.57 -9.88 6.83
N SER A 97 -21.69 -9.82 7.83
CA SER A 97 -22.07 -9.69 9.25
C SER A 97 -22.57 -8.29 9.64
N ALA A 98 -22.22 -7.28 8.84
CA ALA A 98 -22.54 -5.87 9.10
C ALA A 98 -22.90 -5.14 7.78
N PRO A 99 -24.05 -5.46 7.17
CA PRO A 99 -24.43 -4.97 5.84
C PRO A 99 -24.56 -3.44 5.76
N ASP A 100 -24.90 -2.79 6.87
CA ASP A 100 -25.06 -1.32 6.94
C ASP A 100 -23.74 -0.56 7.13
N VAL A 101 -22.61 -1.28 7.35
CA VAL A 101 -21.29 -0.67 7.49
C VAL A 101 -20.62 -0.57 6.12
N ARG A 102 -20.89 0.54 5.42
CA ARG A 102 -20.42 0.79 4.04
C ARG A 102 -18.91 0.58 3.84
N PRO A 103 -18.00 1.02 4.73
CA PRO A 103 -16.58 0.72 4.58
C PRO A 103 -16.25 -0.76 4.50
N LEU A 104 -16.94 -1.64 5.24
CA LEU A 104 -16.72 -3.09 5.14
C LEU A 104 -17.14 -3.64 3.78
N GLN A 105 -18.21 -3.12 3.19
CA GLN A 105 -18.64 -3.49 1.83
C GLN A 105 -17.56 -3.10 0.80
N ARG A 106 -17.02 -1.89 0.91
CA ARG A 106 -15.97 -1.38 0.01
C ARG A 106 -14.64 -2.12 0.17
N VAL A 107 -14.26 -2.46 1.40
CA VAL A 107 -13.09 -3.32 1.67
C VAL A 107 -13.27 -4.69 1.02
N ALA A 108 -14.44 -5.32 1.15
CA ALA A 108 -14.71 -6.60 0.50
C ALA A 108 -14.56 -6.52 -1.03
N VAL A 109 -15.13 -5.49 -1.67
CA VAL A 109 -14.96 -5.23 -3.12
C VAL A 109 -13.49 -5.08 -3.50
N LEU A 110 -12.73 -4.27 -2.76
CA LEU A 110 -11.31 -4.06 -3.01
C LEU A 110 -10.52 -5.37 -2.89
N THR A 111 -10.71 -6.13 -1.81
CA THR A 111 -9.99 -7.38 -1.58
C THR A 111 -10.35 -8.45 -2.61
N ASP A 112 -11.62 -8.53 -3.06
CA ASP A 112 -12.02 -9.45 -4.13
C ASP A 112 -11.37 -9.07 -5.47
N LEU A 113 -11.30 -7.78 -5.78
CA LEU A 113 -10.60 -7.30 -6.96
C LEU A 113 -9.12 -7.68 -6.92
N LEU A 114 -8.44 -7.40 -5.80
CA LEU A 114 -7.03 -7.74 -5.63
C LEU A 114 -6.82 -9.26 -5.73
N ALA A 115 -7.59 -10.07 -5.01
CA ALA A 115 -7.46 -11.54 -5.06
C ALA A 115 -7.68 -12.12 -6.46
N SER A 116 -8.69 -11.64 -7.18
CA SER A 116 -9.01 -12.14 -8.52
C SER A 116 -7.98 -11.69 -9.58
N SER A 117 -7.53 -10.44 -9.48
CA SER A 117 -6.71 -9.78 -10.51
C SER A 117 -5.21 -9.83 -10.23
N HIS A 118 -4.79 -10.21 -9.01
CA HIS A 118 -3.36 -10.27 -8.68
C HIS A 118 -2.63 -11.21 -9.66
N PRO A 119 -1.41 -10.85 -10.08
CA PRO A 119 -0.65 -11.71 -10.95
C PRO A 119 -0.32 -13.06 -10.32
N ARG A 120 -0.35 -14.09 -11.17
CA ARG A 120 0.01 -15.48 -10.83
C ARG A 120 1.43 -15.85 -11.29
N GLU A 121 2.23 -14.83 -11.62
CA GLU A 121 3.66 -14.95 -11.83
C GLU A 121 4.35 -14.79 -10.47
N PHE A 122 5.08 -15.80 -10.03
CA PHE A 122 5.75 -15.83 -8.73
C PHE A 122 7.22 -16.24 -8.88
N PRO A 123 8.09 -15.89 -7.91
CA PRO A 123 7.86 -14.94 -6.82
C PRO A 123 8.07 -13.49 -7.27
N HIS A 124 7.41 -12.55 -6.57
CA HIS A 124 7.61 -11.11 -6.79
C HIS A 124 7.48 -10.31 -5.50
N TRP A 125 8.05 -9.11 -5.51
CA TRP A 125 7.76 -8.11 -4.48
C TRP A 125 6.46 -7.38 -4.80
N TYR A 126 5.62 -7.17 -3.81
CA TYR A 126 4.39 -6.38 -3.93
C TYR A 126 4.48 -5.14 -3.06
N LEU A 127 4.39 -3.95 -3.65
CA LEU A 127 4.21 -2.71 -2.92
C LEU A 127 2.72 -2.52 -2.63
N GLN A 128 2.30 -2.87 -1.42
CA GLN A 128 0.92 -2.75 -0.97
C GLN A 128 0.52 -1.29 -0.75
N VAL A 129 1.40 -0.51 -0.14
CA VAL A 129 1.11 0.90 0.16
C VAL A 129 2.39 1.72 0.22
N ILE A 130 2.32 2.97 -0.24
CA ILE A 130 3.32 4.00 0.00
C ILE A 130 2.62 5.33 0.28
N VAL A 131 2.90 5.90 1.45
CA VAL A 131 2.31 7.16 1.91
C VAL A 131 3.41 8.12 2.33
N THR A 132 3.15 9.42 2.19
CA THR A 132 4.10 10.49 2.57
C THR A 132 3.37 11.52 3.40
N VAL A 133 3.93 11.82 4.57
CA VAL A 133 3.45 12.83 5.51
C VAL A 133 3.25 14.17 4.76
N PRO A 134 2.09 14.84 4.86
CA PRO A 134 1.73 15.97 4.00
C PRO A 134 2.79 17.06 3.88
N GLN A 135 3.42 17.43 5.00
CA GLN A 135 4.44 18.47 5.12
C GLN A 135 5.76 18.11 4.41
N HIS A 136 5.96 16.84 4.03
CA HIS A 136 7.17 16.34 3.38
C HIS A 136 6.94 15.88 1.92
N ARG A 137 5.72 16.06 1.40
CA ARG A 137 5.42 15.75 -0.01
C ARG A 137 6.22 16.62 -0.96
N GLY A 138 6.54 16.07 -2.13
CA GLY A 138 7.34 16.75 -3.14
C GLY A 138 8.83 16.86 -2.80
N LYS A 139 9.27 16.40 -1.62
CA LYS A 139 10.68 16.42 -1.21
C LYS A 139 11.47 15.17 -1.62
N GLY A 140 10.84 14.20 -2.29
CA GLY A 140 11.51 13.02 -2.84
C GLY A 140 11.53 11.76 -1.98
N ALA A 141 10.96 11.77 -0.76
CA ALA A 141 11.01 10.62 0.16
C ALA A 141 10.45 9.32 -0.43
N GLY A 142 9.24 9.33 -1.01
CA GLY A 142 8.67 8.14 -1.65
C GLY A 142 9.46 7.66 -2.87
N GLY A 143 10.07 8.59 -3.62
CA GLY A 143 10.97 8.24 -4.72
C GLY A 143 12.27 7.59 -4.24
N ALA A 144 12.82 8.04 -3.11
CA ALA A 144 14.00 7.44 -2.51
C ALA A 144 13.75 5.98 -2.10
N ILE A 145 12.60 5.70 -1.48
CA ILE A 145 12.17 4.32 -1.18
C ILE A 145 12.09 3.49 -2.47
N LEU A 146 11.36 3.97 -3.48
CA LEU A 146 11.19 3.23 -4.74
C LEU A 146 12.53 2.93 -5.42
N ALA A 147 13.44 3.90 -5.47
CA ALA A 147 14.77 3.71 -6.05
C ALA A 147 15.61 2.67 -5.29
N ASP A 148 15.58 2.69 -3.95
CA ASP A 148 16.24 1.67 -3.13
C ASP A 148 15.65 0.28 -3.37
N ARG A 149 14.31 0.17 -3.34
CA ARG A 149 13.62 -1.12 -3.43
C ARG A 149 13.70 -1.74 -4.82
N THR A 150 13.59 -0.94 -5.87
CA THR A 150 13.79 -1.43 -7.25
C THR A 150 15.21 -1.90 -7.48
N LYS A 151 16.23 -1.17 -7.01
CA LYS A 151 17.63 -1.64 -7.05
C LYS A 151 17.83 -2.95 -6.29
N ALA A 152 17.21 -3.11 -5.12
CA ALA A 152 17.25 -4.37 -4.36
C ALA A 152 16.55 -5.51 -5.10
N ALA A 153 15.41 -5.24 -5.75
CA ALA A 153 14.69 -6.21 -6.56
C ALA A 153 15.53 -6.68 -7.77
N SER A 154 16.16 -5.75 -8.50
CA SER A 154 17.09 -6.06 -9.60
C SER A 154 18.25 -6.94 -9.13
N SER A 155 18.86 -6.57 -7.99
CA SER A 155 20.01 -7.31 -7.44
C SER A 155 19.63 -8.74 -7.02
N ALA A 156 18.37 -8.96 -6.65
CA ALA A 156 17.83 -10.26 -6.31
C ALA A 156 17.28 -11.04 -7.53
N GLY A 157 17.24 -10.43 -8.71
CA GLY A 157 16.62 -11.01 -9.91
C GLY A 157 15.12 -11.23 -9.77
N LEU A 158 14.44 -10.41 -8.97
CA LEU A 158 13.00 -10.52 -8.70
C LEU A 158 12.24 -9.31 -9.25
N PRO A 159 11.09 -9.51 -9.92
CA PRO A 159 10.24 -8.41 -10.31
C PRO A 159 9.55 -7.78 -9.09
N ALA A 160 9.06 -6.56 -9.27
CA ALA A 160 8.19 -5.88 -8.32
C ALA A 160 6.90 -5.44 -8.98
N TYR A 161 5.80 -5.53 -8.25
CA TYR A 161 4.44 -5.25 -8.70
C TYR A 161 3.75 -4.28 -7.74
N LEU A 162 2.82 -3.50 -8.28
CA LEU A 162 1.97 -2.59 -7.52
C LEU A 162 0.71 -2.27 -8.33
N GLU A 163 -0.26 -1.66 -7.66
CA GLU A 163 -1.33 -0.93 -8.32
C GLU A 163 -1.30 0.56 -7.98
N ALA A 164 -1.26 1.41 -9.01
CA ALA A 164 -1.37 2.83 -8.84
C ALA A 164 -2.83 3.26 -8.75
N SER A 165 -3.21 3.97 -7.68
CA SER A 165 -4.58 4.45 -7.44
C SER A 165 -4.84 5.85 -8.00
N THR A 166 -3.80 6.55 -8.46
CA THR A 166 -3.93 7.88 -9.10
C THR A 166 -2.97 8.05 -10.28
N GLU A 167 -3.31 8.93 -11.23
CA GLU A 167 -2.40 9.35 -12.31
C GLU A 167 -1.08 9.95 -11.78
N ARG A 168 -1.13 10.65 -10.64
CA ARG A 168 0.07 11.20 -9.98
C ARG A 168 0.98 10.08 -9.49
N SER A 169 0.42 9.07 -8.83
CA SER A 169 1.18 7.90 -8.37
C SER A 169 1.72 7.08 -9.54
N ALA A 170 0.93 6.86 -10.60
CA ALA A 170 1.38 6.19 -11.82
C ALA A 170 2.62 6.86 -12.42
N ARG A 171 2.60 8.21 -12.56
CA ARG A 171 3.79 8.96 -13.03
C ARG A 171 4.99 8.83 -12.09
N LEU A 172 4.78 8.74 -10.77
CA LEU A 172 5.87 8.49 -9.83
C LEU A 172 6.49 7.11 -10.08
N TYR A 173 5.67 6.07 -10.18
CA TYR A 173 6.15 4.71 -10.40
C TYR A 173 6.84 4.56 -11.75
N THR A 174 6.32 5.18 -12.83
CA THR A 174 6.98 5.18 -14.14
C THR A 174 8.39 5.79 -14.10
N ARG A 175 8.59 6.90 -13.38
CA ARG A 175 9.93 7.47 -13.20
C ARG A 175 10.89 6.57 -12.42
N ASN A 176 10.37 5.59 -11.68
CA ASN A 176 11.13 4.59 -10.96
C ASN A 176 11.15 3.23 -11.68
N GLY A 177 10.87 3.20 -12.99
CA GLY A 177 11.03 2.02 -13.83
C GLY A 177 9.84 1.07 -13.88
N PHE A 178 8.71 1.39 -13.23
CA PHE A 178 7.49 0.59 -13.36
C PHE A 178 6.77 0.89 -14.67
N ALA A 179 6.42 -0.14 -15.43
CA ALA A 179 5.61 -0.07 -16.64
C ALA A 179 4.17 -0.51 -16.34
N ALA A 180 3.19 0.24 -16.86
CA ALA A 180 1.78 -0.17 -16.77
C ALA A 180 1.53 -1.45 -17.56
N THR A 181 0.64 -2.31 -17.07
CA THR A 181 0.21 -3.53 -17.77
C THR A 181 -0.70 -3.25 -18.97
N GLY A 182 -1.26 -2.04 -19.06
CA GLY A 182 -2.33 -1.70 -20.01
C GLY A 182 -3.73 -2.11 -19.53
N THR A 183 -3.85 -2.78 -18.38
CA THR A 183 -5.12 -3.09 -17.73
C THR A 183 -5.44 -2.03 -16.68
N THR A 184 -6.72 -1.75 -16.49
CA THR A 184 -7.23 -0.87 -15.42
C THR A 184 -8.47 -1.48 -14.80
N HIS A 185 -8.69 -1.22 -13.52
CA HIS A 185 -9.88 -1.66 -12.80
C HIS A 185 -10.53 -0.47 -12.09
N ASP A 186 -11.77 -0.18 -12.43
CA ASP A 186 -12.52 0.90 -11.80
C ASP A 186 -13.21 0.40 -10.54
N LEU A 187 -12.92 1.03 -9.40
CA LEU A 187 -13.68 0.78 -8.18
C LEU A 187 -15.06 1.46 -8.29
N PRO A 188 -16.12 0.84 -7.71
CA PRO A 188 -17.48 1.34 -7.87
C PRO A 188 -17.69 2.67 -7.13
N GLU A 189 -18.84 3.30 -7.34
CA GLU A 189 -19.26 4.51 -6.60
C GLU A 189 -18.26 5.67 -6.70
N ASN A 190 -17.75 5.93 -7.91
CA ASN A 190 -16.71 6.93 -8.19
C ASN A 190 -15.38 6.68 -7.44
N GLY A 191 -15.09 5.41 -7.12
CA GLY A 191 -13.80 5.03 -6.58
C GLY A 191 -12.65 5.23 -7.59
N PRO A 192 -11.40 5.16 -7.12
CA PRO A 192 -10.25 5.36 -7.99
C PRO A 192 -10.10 4.21 -9.00
N THR A 193 -9.59 4.55 -10.18
CA THR A 193 -9.11 3.55 -11.14
C THR A 193 -7.77 2.99 -10.65
N ILE A 194 -7.72 1.69 -10.46
CA ILE A 194 -6.54 0.92 -10.06
C ILE A 194 -5.78 0.51 -11.33
N ARG A 195 -4.48 0.85 -11.37
CA ARG A 195 -3.60 0.62 -12.54
C ARG A 195 -2.45 -0.31 -12.15
N PRO A 196 -2.53 -1.62 -12.45
CA PRO A 196 -1.45 -2.56 -12.28
C PRO A 196 -0.18 -2.17 -13.04
N MET A 197 0.97 -2.20 -12.36
CA MET A 197 2.28 -1.86 -12.93
C MET A 197 3.36 -2.84 -12.48
N TRP A 198 4.32 -3.09 -13.36
CA TRP A 198 5.47 -3.97 -13.13
C TRP A 198 6.79 -3.24 -13.26
N PHE A 199 7.67 -3.50 -12.32
CA PHE A 199 9.11 -3.32 -12.46
C PHE A 199 9.75 -4.68 -12.73
N ARG A 200 10.55 -4.78 -13.80
CA ARG A 200 11.23 -6.02 -14.22
C ARG A 200 12.74 -5.83 -14.45
N GLY A 201 13.29 -4.68 -14.05
CA GLY A 201 14.69 -4.31 -14.26
C GLY A 201 15.60 -4.84 -13.17
#